data_AF-A0A517N9Y2-F1
#
_entry.id   AF-A0A517N9Y2-F1
#
_cell.length_a   1.000
_cell.length_b   1.000
_cell.length_c   1.000
_cell.angle_alpha   90.00
_cell.angle_beta   90.00
_cell.angle_gamma   90.00
#
_symmetry.space_group_name_H-M   'P 1'
#
loop_
_entity.id
_entity.type
_entity.pdbx_description
1 polymer ?
#
loop_
_entity_poly.entity_id
_entity_poly.type
_entity_poly.pdbx_seq_one_letter_code
_entity_poly.pdbx_strand_id
1 'polypeptide(L)' 'MHEANDRFVHAVAGAMLGSIAGGGVGIASGLIYPGWTVMLFVGFVLAGGLGCSLLGYFKGDAFTDWIRDNLWKFW' A
#
# COMPACT_ATOMS: atom_id res chain seq x y z
N MET A 1 -3.48 25.46 -5.18
CA MET A 1 -2.20 24.74 -5.29
C MET A 1 -1.92 23.84 -4.09
N HIS A 2 -2.28 24.22 -2.84
CA HIS A 2 -2.13 23.35 -1.66
C HIS A 2 -2.91 22.03 -1.76
N GLU A 3 -4.20 22.07 -2.10
CA GLU A 3 -5.06 20.88 -2.10
C GLU A 3 -4.59 19.76 -3.07
N ALA A 4 -4.01 20.13 -4.21
CA ALA A 4 -3.47 19.16 -5.16
C ALA A 4 -2.15 18.54 -4.68
N ASN A 5 -1.34 19.33 -3.96
CA ASN A 5 -0.11 18.86 -3.35
C ASN A 5 -0.39 17.88 -2.21
N ASP A 6 -1.40 18.18 -1.38
CA ASP A 6 -1.79 17.29 -0.27
C ASP A 6 -2.35 15.96 -0.80
N ARG A 7 -3.25 15.99 -1.79
CA ARG A 7 -3.73 14.75 -2.44
C ARG A 7 -2.61 13.91 -3.05
N PHE A 8 -1.60 14.55 -3.63
CA PHE A 8 -0.43 13.86 -4.18
C PHE A 8 0.40 13.20 -3.07
N VAL A 9 0.68 13.91 -1.98
CA VAL A 9 1.42 13.37 -0.83
C VAL A 9 0.71 12.16 -0.23
N HIS A 10 -0.62 12.22 -0.09
CA HIS A 10 -1.41 11.12 0.45
C HIS A 10 -1.45 9.92 -0.51
N ALA A 11 -1.51 10.17 -1.82
CA ALA A 11 -1.41 9.13 -2.84
C ALA A 11 -0.04 8.44 -2.83
N VAL A 12 1.05 9.18 -2.60
CA VAL A 12 2.41 8.63 -2.49
C VAL A 12 2.56 7.84 -1.18
N ALA A 13 2.09 8.38 -0.06
CA ALA A 13 2.11 7.69 1.22
C ALA A 13 1.33 6.36 1.15
N GLY A 14 0.14 6.38 0.53
CA GLY A 14 -0.62 5.17 0.25
C GLY A 14 0.11 4.21 -0.67
N ALA A 15 0.75 4.69 -1.73
CA ALA A 15 1.53 3.84 -2.64
C ALA A 15 2.65 3.09 -1.90
N MET A 16 3.41 3.78 -1.05
CA MET A 16 4.51 3.17 -0.31
C MET A 16 4.01 2.12 0.69
N LEU A 17 2.96 2.46 1.45
CA LEU A 17 2.41 1.57 2.47
C LEU A 17 1.76 0.33 1.87
N GLY A 18 0.97 0.53 0.81
CA GLY A 18 0.36 -0.56 0.06
C GLY A 18 1.38 -1.45 -0.63
N SER A 19 2.48 -0.89 -1.13
CA SER A 19 3.58 -1.67 -1.72
C SER A 19 4.27 -2.56 -0.69
N ILE A 20 4.50 -2.06 0.53
CA ILE A 20 5.11 -2.84 1.62
C ILE A 20 4.17 -3.96 2.07
N ALA A 21 2.90 -3.64 2.32
CA ALA A 21 1.89 -4.63 2.69
C ALA A 21 1.71 -5.70 1.60
N GLY A 22 1.63 -5.26 0.33
CA GLY A 22 1.58 -6.13 -0.83
C GLY A 22 2.80 -7.02 -0.97
N GLY A 23 4.01 -6.49 -0.75
CA GLY A 23 5.24 -7.29 -0.72
C GLY A 23 5.23 -8.37 0.34
N GLY A 24 4.73 -8.07 1.55
CA GLY A 24 4.55 -9.06 2.61
C GLY A 24 3.62 -10.21 2.18
N VAL A 25 2.47 -9.88 1.59
CA VAL A 25 1.52 -10.88 1.06
C VAL A 25 2.13 -11.70 -0.09
N GLY A 26 2.90 -11.05 -0.96
CA GLY A 26 3.59 -11.71 -2.07
C GLY A 26 4.66 -12.70 -1.62
N ILE A 27 5.43 -12.38 -0.58
CA ILE A 27 6.39 -13.30 0.03
C ILE A 27 5.65 -14.46 0.71
N ALA A 28 4.60 -14.17 1.48
CA ALA A 28 3.81 -15.19 2.17
C ALA A 28 3.14 -16.17 1.19
N SER A 29 2.58 -15.67 0.10
CA SER A 29 1.99 -16.50 -0.96
C SER A 29 3.05 -17.28 -1.76
N GLY A 30 4.26 -16.74 -1.89
CA GLY A 30 5.41 -17.45 -2.46
C GLY A 30 5.84 -18.69 -1.68
N LEU A 31 5.62 -18.74 -0.36
CA LEU A 31 5.84 -19.96 0.43
C LEU A 31 4.92 -21.10 0.02
N ILE A 32 3.72 -20.78 -0.47
CA ILE A 32 2.73 -21.76 -0.94
C ILE A 32 3.01 -22.13 -2.39
N TYR A 33 3.43 -21.16 -3.21
CA TYR A 33 3.70 -21.33 -4.64
C TYR A 33 5.14 -20.90 -5.01
N PRO A 34 6.16 -21.68 -4.62
CA PRO A 34 7.56 -21.27 -4.72
C PRO A 34 8.01 -20.90 -6.13
N GLY A 35 7.51 -21.59 -7.16
CA GLY A 35 7.84 -21.30 -8.56
C GLY A 35 7.30 -19.97 -9.08
N TRP A 36 6.38 -19.33 -8.37
CA TRP A 36 5.74 -18.07 -8.74
C TRP A 36 6.05 -16.92 -7.78
N THR A 37 6.90 -17.16 -6.77
CA THR A 37 7.22 -16.20 -5.69
C THR A 37 7.54 -14.80 -6.21
N VAL A 38 8.38 -14.69 -7.24
CA VAL A 38 8.76 -13.39 -7.79
C VAL A 38 7.57 -12.67 -8.45
N MET A 39 6.74 -13.41 -9.21
CA MET A 39 5.56 -12.83 -9.86
C MET A 39 4.49 -12.44 -8.85
N LEU A 40 4.30 -13.25 -7.80
CA LEU A 40 3.38 -12.94 -6.71
C LEU A 40 3.88 -11.73 -5.92
N PHE A 41 5.18 -11.68 -5.57
CA PHE A 41 5.79 -10.52 -4.94
C PHE A 41 5.55 -9.24 -5.74
N VAL A 42 5.96 -9.21 -7.00
CA VAL A 42 5.80 -8.03 -7.86
C VAL A 42 4.32 -7.69 -8.07
N GLY A 43 3.48 -8.69 -8.31
CA GLY A 43 2.05 -8.50 -8.51
C GLY A 43 1.35 -7.90 -7.30
N PHE A 44 1.61 -8.42 -6.10
CA PHE A 44 1.02 -7.88 -4.88
C PHE A 44 1.62 -6.53 -4.48
N VAL A 45 2.91 -6.28 -4.71
CA VAL A 45 3.52 -4.94 -4.53
C VAL A 45 2.82 -3.92 -5.41
N LEU A 46 2.64 -4.20 -6.70
CA LEU A 46 1.98 -3.29 -7.63
C LEU A 46 0.49 -3.11 -7.30
N ALA A 47 -0.22 -4.20 -7.00
CA ALA A 47 -1.63 -4.15 -6.65
C ALA A 47 -1.87 -3.38 -5.34
N GLY A 48 -1.06 -3.63 -4.32
CA GLY A 48 -1.10 -2.93 -3.05
C GLY A 48 -0.73 -1.46 -3.21
N GLY A 49 0.35 -1.16 -3.93
CA GLY A 49 0.79 0.21 -4.19
C GLY A 49 -0.25 1.02 -4.95
N LEU A 50 -0.77 0.52 -6.06
CA LEU A 50 -1.81 1.23 -6.83
C LEU A 50 -3.12 1.34 -6.04
N GLY A 51 -3.54 0.27 -5.36
CA GLY A 51 -4.77 0.27 -4.57
C GLY A 51 -4.73 1.29 -3.43
N CYS A 52 -3.67 1.27 -2.62
CA CYS A 52 -3.51 2.21 -1.53
C CYS A 52 -3.18 3.63 -2.01
N SER A 53 -2.55 3.80 -3.18
CA SER A 53 -2.34 5.11 -3.80
C SER A 53 -3.67 5.77 -4.18
N LEU A 54 -4.57 5.02 -4.82
CA LEU A 54 -5.92 5.50 -5.14
C LEU A 54 -6.71 5.81 -3.87
N LEU A 55 -6.62 4.97 -2.84
CA LEU A 55 -7.25 5.26 -1.54
C LEU A 55 -6.69 6.53 -0.90
N GLY A 56 -5.36 6.72 -0.90
CA GLY A 56 -4.74 7.96 -0.43
C GLY A 56 -5.18 9.19 -1.23
N TYR A 57 -5.33 9.05 -2.55
CA TYR A 57 -5.78 10.14 -3.42
C TYR A 57 -7.24 10.54 -3.19
N PHE A 58 -8.15 9.56 -2.99
CA PHE A 58 -9.59 9.83 -2.84
C PHE A 58 -10.03 10.07 -1.40
N LYS A 59 -9.42 9.40 -0.42
CA LYS A 59 -9.76 9.57 1.00
C LYS A 59 -8.87 10.59 1.72
N GLY A 60 -7.71 10.94 1.16
CA GLY A 60 -6.83 11.98 1.71
C GLY A 60 -6.54 11.76 3.19
N ASP A 61 -6.88 12.76 4.01
CA ASP A 61 -6.64 12.79 5.46
C ASP A 61 -7.26 11.60 6.21
N ALA A 62 -8.47 11.18 5.82
CA ALA A 62 -9.16 10.08 6.49
C ALA A 62 -8.42 8.74 6.35
N PHE A 63 -7.65 8.54 5.28
CA PHE A 63 -6.83 7.34 5.10
C PHE A 63 -5.56 7.41 5.93
N THR A 64 -4.91 8.58 5.98
CA THR A 64 -3.68 8.80 6.75
C THR A 64 -3.95 8.76 8.25
N ASP A 65 -5.06 9.33 8.72
CA ASP A 65 -5.51 9.26 10.11
C ASP A 65 -5.88 7.83 10.50
N TRP A 66 -6.60 7.11 9.63
CA TRP A 66 -6.88 5.69 9.88
C TRP A 66 -5.59 4.86 9.97
N ILE A 67 -4.60 5.11 9.12
CA ILE A 67 -3.29 4.46 9.23
C ILE A 67 -2.65 4.83 10.55
N ARG A 68 -2.56 6.11 10.90
CA ARG A 68 -1.96 6.57 12.17
C ARG A 68 -2.59 5.87 13.38
N ASP A 69 -3.90 5.73 13.36
CA ASP A 69 -4.70 5.13 14.45
C ASP A 69 -4.68 3.60 14.46
N ASN A 70 -4.21 2.94 13.41
CA ASN A 70 -4.19 1.47 13.31
C ASN A 70 -2.81 0.88 13.01
N LEU A 71 -1.78 1.67 12.73
CA LEU A 71 -0.44 1.21 12.39
C LEU A 71 0.15 0.33 13.49
N TRP A 72 -0.11 0.69 14.75
CA TRP A 72 0.31 -0.05 15.93
C TRP A 72 -0.31 -1.44 16.07
N LYS A 73 -1.41 -1.74 15.37
CA LYS A 73 -2.03 -3.08 15.37
C LYS A 73 -1.31 -4.06 14.45
N PHE A 74 -0.40 -3.57 13.62
CA PHE A 74 0.39 -4.38 12.68
C PHE A 74 1.80 -4.71 13.21
N TRP A 75 2.09 -4.36 14.48
CA TRP A 75 3.31 -4.65 15.22
C TRP A 75 2.98 -5.52 16.44
#